data_AF-A0AAD6YKZ9-F1
#
_entry.id   AF-A0AAD6YKZ9-F1
#
_cell.length_a   1.000
_cell.length_b   1.000
_cell.length_c   1.000
_cell.angle_alpha   90.00
_cell.angle_beta   90.00
_cell.angle_gamma   90.00
#
_symmetry.space_group_name_H-M   'P 1'
#
loop_
_entity.id
_entity.type
_entity.pdbx_description
1 polymer ?
#
loop_
_entity_poly.entity_id
_entity_poly.type
_entity_poly.pdbx_seq_one_letter_code
_entity_poly.pdbx_strand_id
1 'polypeptide(L)'
;LTSSPVPYQLDGISKGLDNIAVTPTGSGKTGYLFMTILVMIAIAKTCPAVKFPADAAILSCYMSHELHRTADGVYWMNLIIYITYPCGAARRWGENLWMKAREGISMLILCSEQLISEGFLAFEAFYNRVYVLGVDEIHLLVQWGLTFWKAFSQIGFMQCNFPSMLGVNLGIQMLFRELPSGIDGGFFPEIAWVLAYRDKPIICCVTINLVFRVKDSRHI
;
A
#
# COMPACT_ATOMS: atom_id res chain seq x y z
N LEU A 1 -20.87 -5.70 11.04
CA LEU A 1 -19.55 -5.04 11.18
C LEU A 1 -19.74 -3.85 12.09
N THR A 2 -19.25 -3.93 13.33
CA THR A 2 -19.26 -2.80 14.26
C THR A 2 -18.41 -1.68 13.66
N SER A 3 -19.04 -0.56 13.30
CA SER A 3 -18.47 0.55 12.53
C SER A 3 -17.47 1.42 13.31
N SER A 4 -16.84 0.87 14.34
CA SER A 4 -15.94 1.61 15.21
C SER A 4 -14.49 1.39 14.78
N PRO A 5 -13.66 2.45 14.75
CA PRO A 5 -12.24 2.32 14.42
C PRO A 5 -11.53 1.43 15.44
N VAL A 6 -10.55 0.66 14.97
CA VAL A 6 -9.71 -0.20 15.81
C VAL A 6 -8.73 0.70 16.58
N PRO A 7 -8.41 0.45 17.87
CA PRO A 7 -7.59 1.35 18.68
C PRO A 7 -6.25 1.75 18.06
N TYR A 8 -5.56 0.83 17.35
CA TYR A 8 -4.28 1.14 16.70
C TYR A 8 -4.44 2.16 15.56
N GLN A 9 -5.60 2.23 14.91
CA GLN A 9 -5.87 3.21 13.86
C GLN A 9 -5.95 4.60 14.46
N LEU A 10 -6.67 4.75 15.58
CA LEU A 10 -6.77 6.02 16.29
C LEU A 10 -5.42 6.47 16.84
N ASP A 11 -4.67 5.55 17.46
CA ASP A 11 -3.34 5.84 18.02
C ASP A 11 -2.39 6.35 16.94
N GLY A 12 -2.29 5.63 15.82
CA GLY A 12 -1.42 6.04 14.72
C GLY A 12 -1.82 7.38 14.08
N ILE A 13 -3.12 7.60 13.84
CA ILE A 13 -3.62 8.87 13.29
C ILE A 13 -3.35 10.02 14.24
N SER A 14 -3.58 9.83 15.54
CA SER A 14 -3.41 10.88 16.55
C SER A 14 -1.96 11.36 16.70
N LYS A 15 -0.98 10.50 16.38
CA LYS A 15 0.44 10.82 16.48
C LYS A 15 0.91 11.75 15.35
N GLY A 16 0.22 11.78 14.20
CA GLY A 16 0.53 12.70 13.11
C GLY A 16 1.93 12.57 12.50
N LEU A 17 2.62 11.45 12.75
CA LEU A 17 3.99 11.17 12.30
C LEU A 17 4.01 10.15 11.17
N ASP A 18 5.17 10.01 10.55
CA ASP A 18 5.49 8.91 9.65
C ASP A 18 5.37 7.57 10.38
N ASN A 19 4.36 6.79 10.01
CA ASN A 19 4.00 5.56 10.70
C ASN A 19 4.24 4.35 9.81
N ILE A 20 4.89 3.32 10.37
CA ILE A 20 4.92 1.97 9.78
C ILE A 20 3.96 1.09 10.57
N ALA A 21 2.84 0.75 9.97
CA ALA A 21 1.84 -0.14 10.58
C ALA A 21 2.11 -1.60 10.19
N VAL A 22 2.66 -2.38 11.12
CA VAL A 22 2.82 -3.84 10.96
C VAL A 22 1.64 -4.54 11.62
N THR A 23 0.68 -5.00 10.82
CA THR A 23 -0.49 -5.73 11.33
C THR A 23 -0.84 -6.91 10.42
N PRO A 24 -1.49 -7.96 10.96
CA PRO A 24 -1.97 -9.09 10.16
C PRO A 24 -2.91 -8.65 9.02
N THR A 25 -2.97 -9.43 7.94
CA THR A 25 -3.96 -9.22 6.88
C THR A 25 -5.39 -9.30 7.44
N GLY A 26 -6.28 -8.42 6.98
CA GLY A 26 -7.65 -8.33 7.49
C GLY A 26 -7.82 -7.49 8.76
N SER A 27 -6.75 -6.95 9.34
CA SER A 27 -6.79 -6.05 10.51
C SER A 27 -7.51 -4.72 10.27
N GLY A 28 -7.70 -4.34 8.99
CA GLY A 28 -8.24 -3.05 8.60
C GLY A 28 -7.17 -2.00 8.27
N LYS A 29 -5.97 -2.39 7.80
CA LYS A 29 -4.90 -1.48 7.32
C LYS A 29 -5.42 -0.37 6.41
N THR A 30 -6.23 -0.71 5.40
CA THR A 30 -6.80 0.28 4.48
C THR A 30 -7.71 1.30 5.18
N GLY A 31 -8.43 0.86 6.21
CA GLY A 31 -9.25 1.74 7.06
C GLY A 31 -8.44 2.83 7.75
N TYR A 32 -7.14 2.61 7.97
CA TYR A 32 -6.23 3.62 8.49
C TYR A 32 -6.19 4.85 7.59
N LEU A 33 -5.99 4.67 6.27
CA LEU A 33 -5.91 5.77 5.30
C LEU A 33 -7.25 6.52 5.18
N PHE A 34 -8.36 5.78 5.14
CA PHE A 34 -9.70 6.39 5.10
C PHE A 34 -9.98 7.22 6.36
N MET A 35 -9.65 6.69 7.54
CA MET A 35 -9.85 7.42 8.78
C MET A 35 -8.95 8.66 8.86
N THR A 36 -7.72 8.60 8.35
CA THR A 36 -6.82 9.77 8.30
C THR A 36 -7.45 10.94 7.54
N ILE A 37 -7.96 10.71 6.33
CA ILE A 37 -8.57 11.80 5.54
C ILE A 37 -9.87 12.31 6.17
N LEU A 38 -10.68 11.45 6.78
CA LEU A 38 -11.90 11.87 7.49
C LEU A 38 -11.57 12.74 8.70
N VAL A 39 -10.57 12.35 9.49
CA VAL A 39 -10.10 13.14 10.65
C VAL A 39 -9.52 14.47 10.18
N MET A 40 -8.74 14.50 9.10
CA MET A 40 -8.23 15.75 8.54
C MET A 40 -9.35 16.69 8.09
N ILE A 41 -10.34 16.19 7.35
CA ILE A 41 -11.51 16.97 6.93
C ILE A 41 -12.27 17.51 8.15
N ALA A 42 -12.39 16.70 9.21
CA ALA A 42 -13.01 17.14 10.45
C ALA A 42 -12.20 18.26 11.14
N ILE A 43 -10.89 18.08 11.30
CA ILE A 43 -10.00 19.09 11.91
C ILE A 43 -10.02 20.38 11.11
N ALA A 44 -9.97 20.32 9.77
CA ALA A 44 -10.04 21.50 8.91
C ALA A 44 -11.32 22.33 9.15
N LYS A 45 -12.43 21.66 9.47
CA LYS A 45 -13.71 22.31 9.78
C LYS A 45 -13.79 22.82 11.21
N THR A 46 -13.26 22.09 12.19
CA THR A 46 -13.42 22.42 13.62
C THR A 46 -12.29 23.28 14.17
N CYS A 47 -11.11 23.27 13.54
CA CYS A 47 -9.89 23.90 14.03
C CYS A 47 -9.24 24.78 12.95
N PRO A 48 -9.75 26.00 12.68
CA PRO A 48 -9.26 26.88 11.60
C PRO A 48 -7.79 27.30 11.73
N ALA A 49 -7.21 27.17 12.94
CA ALA A 49 -5.80 27.44 13.19
C ALA A 49 -4.87 26.41 12.53
N VAL A 50 -5.35 25.18 12.31
CA VAL A 50 -4.61 24.14 11.61
C VAL A 50 -4.80 24.33 10.11
N LYS A 51 -3.70 24.52 9.37
CA LYS A 51 -3.72 24.70 7.92
C LYS A 51 -3.43 23.37 7.24
N PHE A 52 -4.38 22.90 6.44
CA PHE A 52 -4.18 21.83 5.47
C PHE A 52 -4.09 22.44 4.06
N PRO A 53 -3.54 21.70 3.07
CA PRO A 53 -3.70 22.07 1.68
C PRO A 53 -5.19 22.29 1.34
N ALA A 54 -5.46 23.29 0.49
CA ALA A 54 -6.80 23.45 -0.06
C ALA A 54 -7.15 22.18 -0.84
N ASP A 55 -8.35 21.64 -0.62
CA ASP A 55 -8.80 20.40 -1.25
C ASP A 55 -7.82 19.23 -1.01
N ALA A 56 -7.38 19.04 0.24
CA ALA A 56 -6.39 18.03 0.60
C ALA A 56 -6.75 16.61 0.14
N ALA A 57 -5.73 15.87 -0.31
CA ALA A 57 -5.87 14.52 -0.83
C ALA A 57 -4.86 13.54 -0.21
N ILE A 58 -5.19 12.25 -0.26
CA ILE A 58 -4.27 11.15 0.02
C ILE A 58 -3.85 10.51 -1.29
N LEU A 59 -2.55 10.27 -1.46
CA LEU A 59 -2.03 9.40 -2.50
C LEU A 59 -1.73 8.04 -1.87
N SER A 60 -2.31 6.96 -2.39
CA SER A 60 -2.05 5.61 -1.91
C SER A 60 -1.49 4.76 -3.04
N CYS A 61 -0.30 4.20 -2.84
CA CYS A 61 0.29 3.26 -3.77
C CYS A 61 0.02 1.82 -3.32
N TYR A 62 -0.49 1.01 -4.24
CA TYR A 62 -0.62 -0.43 -4.09
C TYR A 62 0.35 -1.14 -5.02
N MET A 63 0.84 -2.28 -4.57
CA MET A 63 1.92 -3.00 -5.26
C MET A 63 1.42 -4.22 -6.05
N SER A 64 0.14 -4.58 -5.95
CA SER A 64 -0.44 -5.66 -6.75
C SER A 64 -1.74 -5.23 -7.42
N HIS A 65 -1.97 -5.77 -8.63
CA HIS A 65 -3.13 -5.43 -9.42
C HIS A 65 -4.45 -6.04 -8.91
N GLU A 66 -4.41 -6.90 -7.90
CA GLU A 66 -5.59 -7.68 -7.48
C GLU A 66 -6.69 -6.81 -6.86
N LEU A 67 -6.36 -5.62 -6.36
CA LEU A 67 -7.33 -4.67 -5.81
C LEU A 67 -8.09 -3.86 -6.88
N HIS A 68 -7.69 -3.91 -8.17
CA HIS A 68 -8.29 -3.09 -9.25
C HIS A 68 -9.66 -3.53 -9.74
N ARG A 69 -10.28 -4.56 -9.14
CA ARG A 69 -11.52 -5.11 -9.69
C ARG A 69 -12.75 -4.21 -9.57
N THR A 70 -12.65 -3.05 -8.92
CA THR A 70 -13.71 -2.04 -8.87
C THR A 70 -13.11 -0.64 -8.96
N ALA A 71 -12.92 -0.12 -10.17
CA ALA A 71 -12.60 1.28 -10.39
C ALA A 71 -13.84 2.05 -10.85
N ASP A 72 -14.82 2.01 -9.95
CA ASP A 72 -15.90 2.97 -9.90
C ASP A 72 -15.59 3.90 -8.72
N GLY A 73 -15.79 5.21 -8.89
CA GLY A 73 -15.63 6.16 -7.80
C GLY A 73 -16.50 5.72 -6.62
N VAL A 74 -15.88 5.27 -5.54
CA VAL A 74 -16.61 4.88 -4.34
C VAL A 74 -16.84 6.13 -3.53
N TYR A 75 -18.09 6.58 -3.50
CA TYR A 75 -18.52 7.59 -2.54
C TYR A 75 -18.64 6.92 -1.17
N TRP A 76 -17.74 7.27 -0.26
CA TRP A 76 -17.81 6.78 1.11
C TRP A 76 -17.66 7.93 2.09
N MET A 77 -18.71 8.23 2.86
CA MET A 77 -18.69 9.29 3.88
C MET A 77 -18.18 10.65 3.36
N ASN A 78 -18.60 11.07 2.15
CA ASN A 78 -18.16 12.26 1.41
C ASN A 78 -16.71 12.22 0.86
N LEU A 79 -16.02 11.09 0.92
CA LEU A 79 -14.76 10.89 0.22
C LEU A 79 -15.03 10.47 -1.22
N ILE A 80 -14.31 11.11 -2.15
CA ILE A 80 -14.20 10.64 -3.52
C ILE A 80 -12.89 9.86 -3.61
N ILE A 81 -13.02 8.54 -3.68
CA ILE A 81 -11.90 7.61 -3.87
C ILE A 81 -11.80 7.28 -5.34
N TYR A 82 -10.62 7.46 -5.92
CA TYR A 82 -10.37 7.15 -7.31
C TYR A 82 -9.27 6.11 -7.44
N ILE A 83 -9.61 4.96 -8.02
CA ILE A 83 -8.66 3.88 -8.30
C ILE A 83 -8.32 3.96 -9.78
N THR A 84 -7.05 4.19 -10.11
CA THR A 84 -6.65 4.27 -11.50
C THR A 84 -6.43 2.87 -12.09
N TYR A 85 -6.99 2.64 -13.28
CA TYR A 85 -6.66 1.47 -14.09
C TYR A 85 -5.28 1.61 -14.73
N PRO A 86 -4.68 0.51 -15.23
CA PRO A 86 -3.64 0.61 -16.26
C PRO A 86 -4.12 1.56 -17.36
N CYS A 87 -3.29 2.53 -17.75
CA CYS A 87 -3.66 3.66 -18.64
C CYS A 87 -4.37 3.23 -19.94
N GLY A 88 -4.19 1.98 -20.38
CA GLY A 88 -4.88 1.40 -21.53
C GLY A 88 -6.39 1.24 -21.37
N ALA A 89 -6.94 1.04 -20.17
CA ALA A 89 -8.38 0.88 -19.96
C ALA A 89 -9.12 2.22 -19.96
N ALA A 90 -8.60 3.24 -19.26
CA ALA A 90 -9.19 4.58 -19.24
C ALA A 90 -9.19 5.26 -20.62
N ARG A 91 -8.15 5.03 -21.44
CA ARG A 91 -8.12 5.50 -22.83
C ARG A 91 -9.27 4.95 -23.67
N ARG A 92 -9.77 3.72 -23.40
CA ARG A 92 -10.91 3.15 -24.14
C ARG A 92 -12.22 3.88 -23.85
N TRP A 93 -12.31 4.59 -22.74
CA TRP A 93 -13.49 5.35 -22.34
C TRP A 93 -13.35 6.86 -22.59
N GLY A 94 -12.25 7.29 -23.23
CA GLY A 94 -12.01 8.70 -23.54
C GLY A 94 -11.79 9.58 -22.31
N GLU A 95 -11.56 8.99 -21.14
CA GLU A 95 -11.38 9.73 -19.90
C GLU A 95 -9.91 10.00 -19.61
N ASN A 96 -9.60 11.24 -19.22
CA ASN A 96 -8.28 11.59 -18.70
C ASN A 96 -8.31 11.57 -17.18
N LEU A 97 -7.80 10.49 -16.59
CA LEU A 97 -7.79 10.27 -15.14
C LEU A 97 -7.05 11.38 -14.39
N TRP A 98 -5.97 11.87 -14.96
CA TRP A 98 -5.17 12.95 -14.37
C TRP A 98 -5.96 14.25 -14.34
N MET A 99 -6.75 14.55 -15.38
CA MET A 99 -7.61 15.74 -15.34
C MET A 99 -8.68 15.63 -14.25
N LYS A 100 -9.31 14.46 -14.07
CA LYS A 100 -10.30 14.25 -13.01
C LYS A 100 -9.68 14.35 -11.61
N ALA A 101 -8.44 13.87 -11.44
CA ALA A 101 -7.76 13.91 -10.15
C ALA A 101 -7.30 15.31 -9.71
N ARG A 102 -7.42 16.34 -10.57
CA ARG A 102 -6.91 17.70 -10.26
C ARG A 102 -7.60 18.34 -9.06
N GLU A 103 -8.88 18.06 -8.88
CA GLU A 103 -9.72 18.64 -7.83
C GLU A 103 -10.80 17.67 -7.37
N GLY A 104 -11.30 17.85 -6.16
CA GLY A 104 -12.44 17.11 -5.59
C GLY A 104 -12.16 15.65 -5.19
N ILE A 105 -11.06 15.05 -5.64
CA ILE A 105 -10.67 13.69 -5.25
C ILE A 105 -9.94 13.72 -3.90
N SER A 106 -10.51 13.07 -2.89
CA SER A 106 -9.95 13.00 -1.53
C SER A 106 -8.89 11.91 -1.40
N MET A 107 -8.95 10.87 -2.23
CA MET A 107 -7.97 9.79 -2.23
C MET A 107 -7.75 9.24 -3.64
N LEU A 108 -6.48 9.26 -4.09
CA LEU A 108 -6.04 8.67 -5.34
C LEU A 108 -5.27 7.39 -5.05
N ILE A 109 -5.72 6.28 -5.61
CA ILE A 109 -5.14 4.96 -5.46
C ILE A 109 -4.46 4.58 -6.78
N LEU A 110 -3.14 4.38 -6.76
CA LEU A 110 -2.31 4.07 -7.93
C LEU A 110 -1.63 2.71 -7.78
N CYS A 111 -1.35 2.05 -8.91
CA CYS A 111 -0.31 1.03 -8.97
C CYS A 111 1.08 1.67 -9.00
N SER A 112 2.10 0.92 -8.59
CA SER A 112 3.51 1.30 -8.76
C SER A 112 3.89 1.69 -10.20
N GLU A 113 3.36 1.00 -11.21
CA GLU A 113 3.70 1.25 -12.62
C GLU A 113 3.21 2.62 -13.08
N GLN A 114 2.20 3.17 -12.42
CA GLN A 114 1.64 4.46 -12.77
C GLN A 114 2.50 5.60 -12.24
N LEU A 115 3.32 5.35 -11.21
CA LEU A 115 4.28 6.31 -10.67
C LEU A 115 5.37 6.70 -11.69
N ILE A 116 5.69 5.82 -12.63
CA ILE A 116 6.64 6.10 -13.72
C ILE A 116 5.96 6.62 -14.99
N SER A 117 4.63 6.78 -14.99
CA SER A 117 3.90 7.24 -16.17
C SER A 117 4.09 8.74 -16.39
N GLU A 118 4.22 9.17 -17.65
CA GLU A 118 4.35 10.59 -18.01
C GLU A 118 3.22 11.45 -17.44
N GLY A 119 2.00 10.89 -17.41
CA GLY A 119 0.83 11.59 -16.89
C GLY A 119 0.90 11.85 -15.39
N PHE A 120 1.50 10.94 -14.62
CA PHE A 120 1.76 11.15 -13.19
C PHE A 120 2.88 12.18 -13.00
N LEU A 121 4.02 12.00 -13.68
CA LEU A 121 5.18 12.90 -13.51
C LEU A 121 4.86 14.37 -13.85
N ALA A 122 3.94 14.61 -14.78
CA ALA A 122 3.49 15.96 -15.15
C ALA A 122 2.42 16.56 -14.21
N PHE A 123 2.10 15.91 -13.08
CA PHE A 123 0.86 16.18 -12.32
C PHE A 123 1.01 17.08 -11.09
N GLU A 124 1.59 18.27 -11.28
CA GLU A 124 1.90 19.22 -10.20
C GLU A 124 0.68 19.68 -9.38
N ALA A 125 -0.46 19.92 -10.04
CA ALA A 125 -1.66 20.45 -9.38
C ALA A 125 -2.18 19.54 -8.27
N PHE A 126 -2.06 18.22 -8.43
CA PHE A 126 -2.46 17.27 -7.40
C PHE A 126 -1.42 17.13 -6.31
N TYR A 127 -0.12 17.18 -6.65
CA TYR A 127 0.95 17.08 -5.65
C TYR A 127 0.84 18.17 -4.58
N ASN A 128 0.43 19.37 -4.95
CA ASN A 128 0.19 20.46 -4.01
C ASN A 128 -0.96 20.20 -3.01
N ARG A 129 -1.83 19.21 -3.31
CA ARG A 129 -2.96 18.80 -2.47
C ARG A 129 -2.63 17.57 -1.62
N VAL A 130 -1.64 16.77 -2.02
CA VAL A 130 -1.30 15.53 -1.31
C VAL A 130 -0.73 15.87 0.06
N TYR A 131 -1.41 15.39 1.09
CA TYR A 131 -0.96 15.53 2.48
C TYR A 131 -0.42 14.22 3.06
N VAL A 132 -0.90 13.08 2.56
CA VAL A 132 -0.49 11.76 3.01
C VAL A 132 -0.13 10.90 1.82
N LEU A 133 1.03 10.24 1.92
CA LEU A 133 1.41 9.12 1.07
C LEU A 133 1.21 7.81 1.82
N GLY A 134 0.22 7.02 1.40
CA GLY A 134 0.03 5.65 1.85
C GLY A 134 0.80 4.68 0.94
N VAL A 135 1.54 3.74 1.53
CA VAL A 135 2.16 2.64 0.80
C VAL A 135 1.67 1.35 1.41
N ASP A 136 0.85 0.60 0.66
CA ASP A 136 0.42 -0.72 1.10
C ASP A 136 1.47 -1.78 0.75
N GLU A 137 1.52 -2.83 1.54
CA GLU A 137 2.50 -3.93 1.42
C GLU A 137 3.96 -3.46 1.26
N ILE A 138 4.34 -2.45 2.04
CA ILE A 138 5.65 -1.77 1.99
C ILE A 138 6.87 -2.71 2.05
N HIS A 139 6.71 -3.90 2.62
CA HIS A 139 7.75 -4.93 2.67
C HIS A 139 8.21 -5.35 1.26
N LEU A 140 7.32 -5.26 0.26
CA LEU A 140 7.63 -5.55 -1.12
C LEU A 140 8.64 -4.54 -1.71
N LEU A 141 8.77 -3.32 -1.16
CA LEU A 141 9.75 -2.33 -1.64
C LEU A 141 11.16 -2.89 -1.55
N VAL A 142 11.47 -3.54 -0.42
CA VAL A 142 12.77 -4.12 -0.16
C VAL A 142 12.95 -5.42 -0.94
N GLN A 143 11.88 -6.24 -1.03
CA GLN A 143 11.94 -7.54 -1.71
C GLN A 143 12.04 -7.41 -3.24
N TRP A 144 11.25 -6.51 -3.85
CA TRP A 144 11.11 -6.41 -5.30
C TRP A 144 11.76 -5.16 -5.88
N GLY A 145 11.85 -4.06 -5.12
CA GLY A 145 12.38 -2.79 -5.61
C GLY A 145 13.87 -2.82 -5.97
N LEU A 146 14.66 -3.71 -5.34
CA LEU A 146 16.09 -3.83 -5.61
C LEU A 146 16.42 -4.65 -6.86
N THR A 147 15.57 -5.61 -7.23
CA THR A 147 15.94 -6.67 -8.19
C THR A 147 14.95 -6.83 -9.35
N PHE A 148 13.65 -6.75 -9.07
CA PHE A 148 12.62 -7.21 -10.01
C PHE A 148 11.82 -6.05 -10.61
N TRP A 149 11.46 -5.04 -9.82
CA TRP A 149 10.46 -4.07 -10.24
C TRP A 149 10.86 -2.65 -9.87
N LYS A 150 11.57 -1.98 -10.80
CA LYS A 150 12.13 -0.64 -10.61
C LYS A 150 11.09 0.44 -10.34
N ALA A 151 9.82 0.24 -10.71
CA ALA A 151 8.75 1.19 -10.41
C ALA A 151 8.62 1.47 -8.90
N PHE A 152 8.95 0.50 -8.05
CA PHE A 152 8.94 0.67 -6.59
C PHE A 152 10.00 1.62 -6.06
N SER A 153 11.12 1.80 -6.76
CA SER A 153 12.12 2.79 -6.34
C SER A 153 11.57 4.22 -6.43
N GLN A 154 10.57 4.47 -7.30
CA GLN A 154 9.91 5.77 -7.40
C GLN A 154 9.16 6.15 -6.12
N ILE A 155 8.72 5.17 -5.32
CA ILE A 155 8.08 5.46 -4.03
C ILE A 155 9.06 6.16 -3.09
N GLY A 156 10.35 5.80 -3.13
CA GLY A 156 11.39 6.50 -2.39
C GLY A 156 11.64 7.92 -2.94
N PHE A 157 11.60 8.09 -4.27
CA PHE A 157 11.80 9.39 -4.92
C PHE A 157 10.60 10.33 -4.80
N MET A 158 9.40 9.81 -4.53
CA MET A 158 8.18 10.60 -4.40
C MET A 158 8.32 11.69 -3.34
N GLN A 159 9.07 11.44 -2.26
CA GLN A 159 9.31 12.45 -1.23
C GLN A 159 9.98 13.72 -1.77
N CYS A 160 10.86 13.59 -2.76
CA CYS A 160 11.50 14.74 -3.39
C CYS A 160 10.51 15.61 -4.18
N ASN A 161 9.38 15.04 -4.59
CA ASN A 161 8.33 15.73 -5.35
C ASN A 161 7.24 16.34 -4.46
N PHE A 162 7.26 16.10 -3.15
CA PHE A 162 6.29 16.63 -2.19
C PHE A 162 6.93 17.62 -1.21
N PRO A 163 6.99 18.92 -1.56
CA PRO A 163 7.65 19.94 -0.74
C PRO A 163 7.02 20.17 0.65
N SER A 164 5.79 19.67 0.88
CA SER A 164 5.01 19.84 2.11
C SER A 164 4.80 18.56 2.91
N MET A 165 5.34 17.41 2.47
CA MET A 165 5.13 16.12 3.14
C MET A 165 6.18 15.93 4.25
N LEU A 166 5.73 15.61 5.46
CA LEU A 166 6.61 15.11 6.53
C LEU A 166 7.31 13.84 6.01
N GLY A 167 8.64 13.80 6.09
CA GLY A 167 9.48 12.86 5.35
C GLY A 167 9.65 11.51 6.03
N VAL A 168 9.05 10.46 5.45
CA VAL A 168 9.20 9.08 5.92
C VAL A 168 10.61 8.54 5.69
N ASN A 169 11.44 8.41 6.72
CA ASN A 169 12.67 7.62 6.62
C ASN A 169 12.35 6.12 6.70
N LEU A 170 12.27 5.45 5.54
CA LEU A 170 11.95 4.03 5.42
C LEU A 170 13.15 3.11 5.69
N GLY A 171 13.68 3.17 6.91
CA GLY A 171 14.64 2.19 7.42
C GLY A 171 13.95 0.87 7.79
N ILE A 172 13.51 0.08 6.80
CA ILE A 172 12.93 -1.25 7.02
C ILE A 172 14.05 -2.30 7.06
N GLN A 173 14.21 -2.98 8.20
CA GLN A 173 15.12 -4.11 8.35
C GLN A 173 14.33 -5.43 8.24
N MET A 174 14.70 -6.29 7.28
CA MET A 174 14.11 -7.63 7.14
C MET A 174 14.91 -8.66 7.95
N LEU A 175 14.22 -9.53 8.67
CA LEU A 175 14.83 -10.65 9.39
C LEU A 175 14.74 -11.91 8.52
N PHE A 176 15.90 -12.46 8.14
CA PHE A 176 15.99 -13.76 7.47
C PHE A 176 16.36 -14.85 8.49
N ARG A 177 15.76 -16.03 8.37
CA ARG A 177 16.23 -17.25 9.03
C ARG A 177 16.73 -18.21 7.96
N GLU A 178 17.96 -18.67 8.10
CA GLU A 178 18.53 -19.69 7.22
C GLU A 178 17.91 -21.05 7.54
N LEU A 179 17.58 -21.81 6.50
CA LEU A 179 17.19 -23.21 6.63
C LEU A 179 18.46 -24.06 6.74
N PRO A 180 18.65 -24.85 7.81
CA PRO A 180 19.81 -25.73 7.94
C PRO A 180 19.83 -26.84 6.89
N SER A 181 18.65 -27.26 6.42
CA SER A 181 18.51 -28.18 5.29
C SER A 181 18.87 -27.45 3.99
N GLY A 182 19.75 -28.05 3.18
CA GLY A 182 19.97 -27.57 1.81
C GLY A 182 18.67 -27.60 1.01
N ILE A 183 18.54 -26.68 0.04
CA ILE A 183 17.39 -26.63 -0.89
C ILE A 183 17.22 -27.97 -1.65
N ASP A 184 18.30 -28.73 -1.76
CA ASP A 184 18.33 -30.06 -2.36
C ASP A 184 18.00 -31.22 -1.40
N GLY A 185 17.63 -30.96 -0.16
CA GLY A 185 17.25 -31.97 0.83
C GLY A 185 15.83 -32.52 0.65
N GLY A 186 15.63 -33.84 0.78
CA GLY A 186 14.29 -34.46 0.71
C GLY A 186 13.46 -34.32 1.98
N PHE A 187 14.04 -33.75 3.03
CA PHE A 187 13.46 -33.68 4.38
C PHE A 187 13.72 -32.29 4.96
N PHE A 188 12.67 -31.70 5.55
CA PHE A 188 12.64 -30.31 6.01
C PHE A 188 12.13 -30.26 7.46
N PRO A 189 12.92 -30.71 8.45
CA PRO A 189 12.47 -30.75 9.86
C PRO A 189 12.15 -29.35 10.42
N GLU A 190 12.80 -28.32 9.90
CA GLU A 190 12.60 -26.93 10.31
C GLU A 190 11.26 -26.33 9.87
N ILE A 191 10.51 -26.95 8.95
CA ILE A 191 9.12 -26.57 8.66
C ILE A 191 8.09 -27.44 9.38
N ALA A 192 8.52 -28.49 10.10
CA ALA A 192 7.60 -29.40 10.78
C ALA A 192 6.73 -28.68 11.82
N TRP A 193 7.27 -27.66 12.50
CA TRP A 193 6.50 -26.83 13.44
C TRP A 193 5.42 -25.98 12.73
N VAL A 194 5.69 -25.53 11.50
CA VAL A 194 4.72 -24.79 10.66
C VAL A 194 3.62 -25.74 10.21
N LEU A 195 3.98 -26.97 9.85
CA LEU A 195 3.04 -28.01 9.42
C LEU A 195 2.20 -28.59 10.56
N ALA A 196 2.72 -28.59 11.79
CA ALA A 196 2.01 -29.00 12.99
C ALA A 196 0.98 -27.96 13.49
N TYR A 197 1.03 -26.73 12.96
CA TYR A 197 0.08 -25.67 13.30
C TYR A 197 -1.30 -25.97 12.70
N ARG A 198 -2.37 -25.77 13.47
CA ARG A 198 -3.76 -26.10 13.05
C ARG A 198 -4.32 -25.17 11.98
N ASP A 199 -3.73 -23.99 11.80
CA ASP A 199 -4.12 -23.03 10.77
C ASP A 199 -3.44 -23.36 9.43
N LYS A 200 -4.09 -23.06 8.30
CA LYS A 200 -3.58 -23.35 6.95
C LYS A 200 -2.32 -22.52 6.69
N PRO A 201 -1.10 -23.08 6.80
CA PRO A 201 0.10 -22.28 6.62
C PRO A 201 0.37 -22.08 5.14
N ILE A 202 0.88 -20.89 4.79
CA ILE A 202 1.42 -20.62 3.45
C ILE A 202 2.93 -20.85 3.52
N ILE A 203 3.44 -21.73 2.67
CA ILE A 203 4.88 -22.01 2.55
C ILE A 203 5.33 -21.53 1.17
N CYS A 204 6.14 -20.48 1.14
CA CYS A 204 6.71 -19.94 -0.10
C CYS A 204 8.04 -20.63 -0.40
N CYS A 205 8.21 -21.15 -1.61
CA CYS A 205 9.44 -21.84 -2.03
C CYS A 205 10.11 -21.06 -3.15
N VAL A 206 11.45 -21.08 -3.18
CA VAL A 206 12.26 -20.34 -4.18
C VAL A 206 12.08 -20.90 -5.60
N THR A 207 11.77 -22.19 -5.74
CA THR A 207 11.52 -22.82 -7.03
C THR A 207 10.24 -23.65 -6.99
N ILE A 208 9.61 -23.83 -8.15
CA ILE A 208 8.45 -24.71 -8.33
C ILE A 208 8.80 -26.15 -7.92
N ASN A 209 10.03 -26.61 -8.22
CA ASN A 209 10.48 -27.95 -7.83
C ASN A 209 10.52 -28.10 -6.29
N LEU A 210 11.02 -27.09 -5.58
CA LEU A 210 10.99 -27.08 -4.11
C LEU A 210 9.55 -27.08 -3.56
N VAL A 211 8.59 -26.40 -4.21
CA VAL A 211 7.16 -26.48 -3.83
C VAL A 211 6.68 -27.92 -3.84
N PHE A 212 6.95 -28.67 -4.92
CA PHE A 212 6.53 -30.06 -5.02
C PHE A 212 7.15 -30.93 -3.92
N ARG A 213 8.44 -30.75 -3.65
CA ARG A 213 9.14 -31.52 -2.60
C ARG A 213 8.64 -31.23 -1.20
N VAL A 214 8.37 -29.96 -0.88
CA VAL A 214 7.78 -29.54 0.41
C VAL A 214 6.33 -30.00 0.55
N LYS A 215 5.60 -30.11 -0.56
CA LYS A 215 4.25 -30.68 -0.56
C LYS A 215 4.30 -32.19 -0.25
N ASP A 216 5.23 -32.91 -0.88
CA ASP A 216 5.35 -34.36 -0.75
C ASP A 216 5.94 -34.79 0.62
N SER A 217 6.71 -33.91 1.27
CA SER A 217 7.24 -34.17 2.63
C SER A 217 6.17 -34.20 3.73
N ARG A 218 4.92 -33.80 3.44
CA ARG A 218 3.77 -33.95 4.36
C ARG A 218 3.28 -35.39 4.51
N HIS A 219 3.77 -36.31 3.68
CA HIS A 219 3.34 -37.71 3.67
C HIS A 219 4.31 -38.66 4.40
N ILE A 220 5.29 -38.11 5.12
CA ILE A 220 6.26 -38.83 5.96
C ILE A 220 5.99 -38.44 7.43
#